data_AF-A0A7R9D1X3-F1
#
_entry.id   AF-A0A7R9D1X3-F1
#
_cell.length_a   1.000
_cell.length_b   1.000
_cell.length_c   1.000
_cell.angle_alpha   90.00
_cell.angle_beta   90.00
_cell.angle_gamma   90.00
#
_symmetry.space_group_name_H-M   'P 1'
#
loop_
_entity.id
_entity.type
_entity.pdbx_description
1 polymer ?
#
loop_
_entity_poly.entity_id
_entity_poly.type
_entity_poly.pdbx_seq_one_letter_code
_entity_poly.pdbx_strand_id
1 'polypeptide(L)'
;MSRKNFAYSPYQTRYIMLQAILFYTPRWLWKNWEGGKIHALMMDLDVGICSEIEKKQKKKLLLDYLWDNLKFHNWWAYRYYFCELLALANVIGQMFLMNRFFDGAFLTFGIDVISFVESDQEDRVDPMIYIFPRMTKCTFYKYGVSGEVERLDAVCILPLNVVNEKIYIFLWFWFLILFVLTSGCILYRIIIILSPRMRVYLLRLRFRLIRRDAIDVIVCKSKMGDWFLIYMLGENVDSLIFRDVMHELAARLGHRHHLHIHPSGLGGGKEIQEA
;
A
#
# COMPACT_ATOMS: atom_id res chain seq x y z
N MET A 1 -43.01 -18.54 7.15
CA MET A 1 -41.96 -18.91 6.19
C MET A 1 -41.87 -17.82 5.13
N SER A 2 -40.90 -16.90 5.25
CA SER A 2 -40.79 -15.75 4.35
C SER A 2 -40.29 -16.20 2.97
N ARG A 3 -41.05 -15.93 1.90
CA ARG A 3 -40.63 -16.23 0.51
C ARG A 3 -39.55 -15.24 0.09
N LYS A 4 -38.27 -15.62 0.25
CA LYS A 4 -37.15 -14.96 -0.45
C LYS A 4 -36.73 -15.84 -1.62
N ASN A 5 -36.72 -15.26 -2.82
CA ASN A 5 -36.13 -15.89 -4.00
C ASN A 5 -34.61 -15.78 -3.86
N PHE A 6 -33.93 -16.89 -3.57
CA PHE A 6 -32.48 -16.92 -3.39
C PHE A 6 -31.76 -16.89 -4.74
N ALA A 7 -31.85 -15.73 -5.41
CA ALA A 7 -31.19 -15.44 -6.68
C ALA A 7 -29.81 -14.78 -6.49
N TYR A 8 -29.11 -15.02 -5.37
CA TYR A 8 -27.83 -14.38 -5.05
C TYR A 8 -26.63 -14.99 -5.80
N SER A 9 -26.70 -16.28 -6.14
CA SER A 9 -25.55 -17.04 -6.66
C SER A 9 -24.87 -16.47 -7.92
N PRO A 10 -25.58 -16.00 -8.98
CA PRO A 10 -24.91 -15.46 -10.16
C PRO A 10 -24.35 -14.05 -9.95
N TYR A 11 -24.92 -13.26 -9.03
CA TYR A 11 -24.43 -11.90 -8.74
C TYR A 11 -23.16 -11.96 -7.89
N GLN A 12 -23.09 -12.91 -6.95
CA GLN A 12 -21.98 -13.05 -6.02
C GLN A 12 -20.61 -13.14 -6.71
N THR A 13 -20.48 -13.97 -7.76
CA THR A 13 -19.22 -14.11 -8.51
C THR A 13 -18.80 -12.80 -9.17
N ARG A 14 -19.75 -12.05 -9.75
CA ARG A 14 -19.47 -10.74 -10.36
C ARG A 14 -19.03 -9.71 -9.32
N TYR A 15 -19.64 -9.75 -8.13
CA TYR A 15 -19.22 -8.90 -7.01
C TYR A 15 -17.77 -9.17 -6.61
N ILE A 16 -17.40 -10.43 -6.35
CA ILE A 16 -16.03 -10.76 -5.93
C ILE A 16 -15.00 -10.38 -7.01
N MET A 17 -15.32 -10.57 -8.30
CA MET A 17 -14.44 -10.11 -9.39
C MET A 17 -14.25 -8.59 -9.38
N LEU A 18 -15.34 -7.82 -9.19
CA LEU A 18 -15.26 -6.36 -9.06
C LEU A 18 -14.42 -5.96 -7.84
N GLN A 19 -14.59 -6.64 -6.70
CA GLN A 19 -13.81 -6.37 -5.50
C GLN A 19 -12.31 -6.59 -5.75
N ALA A 20 -11.94 -7.68 -6.41
CA ALA A 20 -10.55 -7.97 -6.77
C ALA A 20 -9.93 -6.87 -7.66
N ILE A 21 -10.67 -6.41 -8.68
CA ILE A 21 -10.23 -5.32 -9.57
C ILE A 21 -10.02 -4.03 -8.77
N LEU A 22 -10.97 -3.70 -7.90
CA LEU A 22 -10.87 -2.51 -7.05
C LEU A 22 -9.65 -2.61 -6.13
N PHE A 23 -9.40 -3.74 -5.46
CA PHE A 23 -8.19 -3.95 -4.64
C PHE A 23 -6.87 -3.81 -5.42
N TYR A 24 -6.87 -4.15 -6.71
CA TYR A 24 -5.70 -3.97 -7.56
C TYR A 24 -5.47 -2.51 -8.00
N THR A 25 -6.51 -1.67 -7.94
CA THR A 25 -6.48 -0.30 -8.48
C THR A 25 -5.40 0.60 -7.87
N PRO A 26 -5.20 0.68 -6.53
CA PRO A 26 -4.15 1.52 -5.95
C PRO A 26 -2.74 1.13 -6.42
N ARG A 27 -2.48 -0.18 -6.56
CA ARG A 27 -1.20 -0.70 -7.05
C ARG A 27 -0.99 -0.36 -8.52
N TRP A 28 -2.01 -0.58 -9.35
CA TRP A 28 -1.96 -0.22 -10.76
C TRP A 28 -1.73 1.28 -10.94
N LEU A 29 -2.45 2.11 -10.19
CA LEU A 29 -2.34 3.56 -10.24
C LEU A 29 -0.92 4.02 -9.88
N TRP A 30 -0.35 3.49 -8.78
CA TRP A 30 1.03 3.77 -8.42
C TRP A 30 2.01 3.35 -9.52
N LYS A 31 1.90 2.14 -10.07
CA LYS A 31 2.80 1.65 -11.12
C LYS A 31 2.80 2.55 -12.36
N ASN A 32 1.64 3.06 -12.76
CA ASN A 32 1.53 3.99 -13.88
C ASN A 32 2.09 5.38 -13.54
N TRP A 33 1.87 5.87 -12.32
CA TRP A 33 2.34 7.20 -11.89
C TRP A 33 3.84 7.25 -11.57
N GLU A 34 4.40 6.14 -11.10
CA GLU A 34 5.83 6.01 -10.84
C GLU A 34 6.63 6.02 -12.15
N GLY A 35 6.08 5.44 -13.22
CA GLY A 35 6.68 5.44 -14.54
C GLY A 35 8.04 4.73 -14.60
N GLY A 36 8.34 3.82 -13.67
CA GLY A 36 9.61 3.10 -13.59
C GLY A 36 10.79 3.95 -13.13
N LYS A 37 10.55 5.13 -12.52
CA LYS A 37 11.61 6.05 -12.09
C LYS A 37 12.64 5.42 -11.15
N ILE A 38 12.21 4.65 -10.15
CA ILE A 38 13.14 3.98 -9.22
C ILE A 38 13.99 2.96 -9.98
N HIS A 39 13.37 2.11 -10.79
CA HIS A 39 14.08 1.11 -11.58
C HIS A 39 15.11 1.75 -12.55
N ALA A 40 14.74 2.84 -13.21
CA ALA A 40 15.65 3.60 -14.06
C ALA A 40 16.83 4.22 -13.28
N LEU A 41 16.59 4.70 -12.05
CA LEU A 41 17.63 5.28 -11.19
C LEU A 41 18.54 4.24 -10.56
N MET A 42 18.06 3.01 -10.35
CA MET A 42 18.89 1.92 -9.85
C MET A 42 19.94 1.51 -10.88
N MET A 43 19.67 1.59 -12.19
CA MET A 43 20.63 1.26 -13.25
C MET A 43 21.32 -0.11 -13.04
N ASP A 44 20.61 -1.11 -12.52
CA ASP A 44 21.16 -2.43 -12.15
C ASP A 44 22.30 -2.40 -11.11
N LEU A 45 22.34 -1.38 -10.24
CA LEU A 45 23.27 -1.32 -9.09
C LEU A 45 22.91 -2.28 -7.94
N ASP A 46 21.84 -3.06 -8.09
CA ASP A 46 21.48 -4.15 -7.20
C ASP A 46 22.34 -5.40 -7.43
N VAL A 47 22.93 -5.56 -8.62
CA VAL A 47 23.80 -6.70 -8.98
C VAL A 47 25.26 -6.36 -8.70
N GLY A 48 25.86 -7.02 -7.70
CA GLY A 48 27.27 -6.80 -7.29
C GLY A 48 28.33 -7.15 -8.34
N ILE A 49 27.93 -7.70 -9.49
CA ILE A 49 28.79 -8.17 -10.59
C ILE A 49 28.83 -7.10 -11.70
N CYS A 50 29.32 -5.91 -11.39
CA CYS A 50 29.63 -4.87 -12.39
C CYS A 50 31.12 -4.51 -12.34
N SER A 51 31.68 -4.11 -13.48
CA SER A 51 33.06 -3.61 -13.54
C SER A 51 33.20 -2.33 -12.70
N GLU A 52 34.34 -2.14 -12.04
CA GLU A 52 34.61 -0.95 -11.21
C GLU A 52 34.47 0.37 -11.98
N ILE A 53 34.75 0.35 -13.29
CA ILE A 53 34.59 1.52 -14.18
C ILE A 53 33.10 1.87 -14.34
N GLU A 54 32.25 0.86 -14.58
CA GLU A 54 30.82 1.03 -14.75
C GLU A 54 30.16 1.48 -13.44
N LYS A 55 30.57 0.91 -12.31
CA LYS A 55 30.10 1.34 -10.98
C LYS A 55 30.38 2.82 -10.75
N LYS A 56 31.60 3.28 -11.07
CA LYS A 56 31.99 4.69 -10.90
C LYS A 56 31.17 5.63 -11.79
N GLN A 57 30.89 5.25 -13.04
CA GLN A 57 30.06 6.03 -13.95
C GLN A 57 28.61 6.12 -13.47
N LYS A 58 27.98 4.97 -13.15
CA LYS A 58 26.60 4.91 -12.66
C LYS A 58 26.44 5.65 -11.33
N LYS A 59 27.41 5.53 -10.42
CA LYS A 59 27.47 6.31 -9.16
C LYS A 59 27.42 7.81 -9.43
N LYS A 60 28.24 8.29 -10.37
CA LYS A 60 28.30 9.72 -10.73
C LYS A 60 26.98 10.20 -11.33
N LEU A 61 26.41 9.43 -12.27
CA LEU A 61 25.11 9.75 -12.88
C LEU A 61 24.00 9.86 -11.84
N LEU A 62 23.94 8.91 -10.90
CA LEU A 62 22.96 8.93 -9.82
C LEU A 62 23.15 10.15 -8.91
N LEU A 63 24.39 10.48 -8.57
CA LEU A 63 24.70 11.61 -7.70
C LEU A 63 24.36 12.95 -8.38
N ASP A 64 24.72 13.11 -9.66
CA ASP A 64 24.42 14.31 -10.44
C ASP A 64 22.89 14.47 -10.59
N TYR A 65 22.16 13.37 -10.82
CA TYR A 65 20.69 13.38 -10.84
C TYR A 65 20.08 13.88 -9.52
N LEU A 66 20.53 13.31 -8.38
CA LEU A 66 20.06 13.68 -7.04
C LEU A 66 20.36 15.13 -6.71
N TRP A 67 21.51 15.64 -7.16
CA TRP A 67 21.91 17.02 -6.97
C TRP A 67 21.07 18.00 -7.81
N ASP A 68 20.90 17.72 -9.10
CA ASP A 68 20.22 18.61 -10.04
C ASP A 68 18.71 18.67 -9.79
N ASN A 69 18.10 17.56 -9.36
CA ASN A 69 16.65 17.45 -9.13
C ASN A 69 16.25 17.60 -7.66
N LEU A 70 17.16 18.04 -6.80
CA LEU A 70 16.89 18.25 -5.37
C LEU A 70 15.72 19.24 -5.20
N LYS A 71 14.74 18.91 -4.36
CA LYS A 71 13.50 19.66 -4.03
C LYS A 71 12.35 19.53 -5.02
N PHE A 72 12.52 18.88 -6.17
CA PHE A 72 11.46 18.70 -7.17
C PHE A 72 10.64 17.41 -6.97
N HIS A 73 11.07 16.51 -6.07
CA HIS A 73 10.45 15.20 -5.86
C HIS A 73 9.17 15.20 -5.00
N ASN A 74 8.73 16.35 -4.49
CA ASN A 74 7.57 16.40 -3.58
C ASN A 74 6.29 15.91 -4.24
N TRP A 75 6.03 16.32 -5.49
CA TRP A 75 4.84 15.89 -6.22
C TRP A 75 4.81 14.38 -6.45
N TRP A 76 5.97 13.79 -6.73
CA TRP A 76 6.13 12.35 -6.88
C TRP A 76 5.82 11.61 -5.56
N ALA A 77 6.32 12.11 -4.42
CA ALA A 77 6.00 11.52 -3.11
C ALA A 77 4.52 11.71 -2.71
N TYR A 78 3.90 12.85 -3.04
CA TYR A 78 2.46 13.04 -2.78
C TYR A 78 1.58 12.06 -3.55
N ARG A 79 1.95 11.72 -4.79
CA ARG A 79 1.27 10.65 -5.56
C ARG A 79 1.34 9.29 -4.85
N TYR A 80 2.47 8.98 -4.23
CA TYR A 80 2.61 7.75 -3.44
C TYR A 80 1.68 7.75 -2.22
N TYR A 81 1.72 8.81 -1.41
CA TYR A 81 0.85 8.94 -0.23
C TYR A 81 -0.63 8.95 -0.60
N PHE A 82 -0.98 9.54 -1.74
CA PHE A 82 -2.34 9.46 -2.26
C PHE A 82 -2.75 8.02 -2.58
N CYS A 83 -1.88 7.21 -3.21
CA CYS A 83 -2.17 5.80 -3.45
C CYS A 83 -2.31 4.99 -2.14
N GLU A 84 -1.51 5.29 -1.11
CA GLU A 84 -1.67 4.67 0.22
C GLU A 84 -3.03 5.05 0.85
N LEU A 85 -3.42 6.33 0.81
CA LEU A 85 -4.74 6.78 1.29
C LEU A 85 -5.87 6.14 0.48
N LEU A 86 -5.71 6.02 -0.84
CA LEU A 86 -6.67 5.35 -1.71
C LEU A 86 -6.79 3.87 -1.36
N ALA A 87 -5.69 3.20 -0.97
CA ALA A 87 -5.74 1.83 -0.50
C ALA A 87 -6.57 1.68 0.80
N LEU A 88 -6.42 2.60 1.75
CA LEU A 88 -7.26 2.61 2.95
C LEU A 88 -8.74 2.90 2.62
N ALA A 89 -8.99 3.91 1.80
CA ALA A 89 -10.34 4.24 1.35
C ALA A 89 -10.99 3.07 0.61
N ASN A 90 -10.20 2.31 -0.15
CA ASN A 90 -10.65 1.10 -0.81
C ASN A 90 -11.01 0.00 0.19
N VAL A 91 -10.17 -0.31 1.18
CA VAL A 91 -10.53 -1.29 2.24
C VAL A 91 -11.84 -0.91 2.94
N ILE A 92 -12.00 0.37 3.30
CA ILE A 92 -13.23 0.88 3.92
C ILE A 92 -14.42 0.74 2.96
N GLY A 93 -14.27 1.18 1.71
CA GLY A 93 -15.29 1.09 0.66
C GLY A 93 -15.71 -0.35 0.37
N GLN A 94 -14.77 -1.30 0.40
CA GLN A 94 -15.03 -2.73 0.22
C GLN A 94 -15.87 -3.27 1.37
N MET A 95 -15.57 -2.87 2.60
CA MET A 95 -16.34 -3.27 3.78
C MET A 95 -17.77 -2.73 3.73
N PHE A 96 -17.96 -1.48 3.28
CA PHE A 96 -19.30 -0.90 3.05
C PHE A 96 -20.05 -1.54 1.88
N LEU A 97 -19.38 -1.80 0.76
CA LEU A 97 -19.97 -2.50 -0.39
C LEU A 97 -20.46 -3.89 0.05
N MET A 98 -19.66 -4.57 0.88
CA MET A 98 -19.99 -5.88 1.39
C MET A 98 -21.16 -5.84 2.37
N ASN A 99 -21.20 -4.82 3.23
CA ASN A 99 -22.33 -4.55 4.09
C ASN A 99 -23.62 -4.30 3.30
N ARG A 100 -23.55 -3.54 2.21
CA ARG A 100 -24.71 -3.25 1.36
C ARG A 100 -25.24 -4.49 0.64
N PHE A 101 -24.36 -5.42 0.27
CA PHE A 101 -24.72 -6.67 -0.38
C PHE A 101 -25.42 -7.65 0.58
N PHE A 102 -25.01 -7.66 1.85
CA PHE A 102 -25.61 -8.48 2.91
C PHE A 102 -26.74 -7.76 3.68
N ASP A 103 -27.37 -6.76 3.06
CA ASP A 103 -28.48 -5.98 3.65
C ASP A 103 -28.18 -5.43 5.06
N GLY A 104 -26.93 -5.03 5.31
CA GLY A 104 -26.49 -4.41 6.56
C GLY A 104 -25.95 -5.38 7.62
N ALA A 105 -25.95 -6.68 7.36
CA ALA A 105 -25.51 -7.69 8.33
C ALA A 105 -23.99 -7.94 8.36
N PHE A 106 -23.22 -7.40 7.39
CA PHE A 106 -21.78 -7.72 7.29
C PHE A 106 -20.92 -7.03 8.37
N LEU A 107 -21.28 -5.81 8.80
CA LEU A 107 -20.46 -5.10 9.78
C LEU A 107 -20.54 -5.73 11.18
N THR A 108 -21.73 -6.17 11.60
CA THR A 108 -21.94 -6.87 12.88
C THR A 108 -21.47 -8.32 12.83
N PHE A 109 -21.36 -8.87 11.63
CA PHE A 109 -21.06 -10.28 11.36
C PHE A 109 -19.94 -10.89 12.21
N GLY A 110 -18.76 -10.28 12.26
CA GLY A 110 -17.64 -10.85 13.03
C GLY A 110 -17.84 -10.81 14.54
N ILE A 111 -18.56 -9.80 15.05
CA ILE A 111 -18.92 -9.71 16.47
C ILE A 111 -19.95 -10.78 16.80
N ASP A 112 -20.96 -10.94 15.93
CA ASP A 112 -22.01 -11.95 16.07
C ASP A 112 -21.42 -13.36 16.07
N VAL A 113 -20.44 -13.65 15.19
CA VAL A 113 -19.72 -14.93 15.14
C VAL A 113 -18.90 -15.20 16.41
N ILE A 114 -18.21 -14.20 16.96
CA ILE A 114 -17.46 -14.37 18.21
C ILE A 114 -18.43 -14.67 19.37
N SER A 115 -19.53 -13.92 19.48
CA SER A 115 -20.54 -14.17 20.51
C SER A 115 -21.22 -15.54 20.37
N PHE A 116 -21.38 -16.02 19.13
CA PHE A 116 -21.94 -17.33 18.83
C PHE A 116 -21.03 -18.46 19.29
N VAL A 117 -19.71 -18.34 19.08
CA VAL A 117 -18.73 -19.34 19.55
C VAL A 117 -18.72 -19.44 21.08
N GLU A 118 -18.99 -18.34 21.78
CA GLU A 118 -19.06 -18.30 23.25
C GLU A 118 -20.40 -18.80 23.82
N SER A 119 -21.48 -18.88 23.01
CA SER A 119 -22.82 -19.27 23.46
C SER A 119 -23.07 -20.79 23.54
N ASP A 120 -23.92 -21.23 24.48
CA ASP A 120 -24.27 -22.64 24.72
C ASP A 120 -24.95 -23.32 23.52
N GLN A 121 -24.80 -24.64 23.44
CA GLN A 121 -25.01 -25.44 22.22
C GLN A 121 -26.49 -25.69 21.85
N GLU A 122 -27.43 -25.50 22.77
CA GLU A 122 -28.84 -25.87 22.60
C GLU A 122 -29.73 -24.78 21.96
N ASP A 123 -29.37 -23.50 22.06
CA ASP A 123 -30.13 -22.36 21.49
C ASP A 123 -29.47 -21.72 20.26
N ARG A 124 -28.54 -22.45 19.62
CA ARG A 124 -27.72 -21.93 18.52
C ARG A 124 -28.50 -21.77 17.22
N VAL A 125 -29.05 -20.58 16.98
CA VAL A 125 -29.46 -20.15 15.65
C VAL A 125 -28.29 -19.42 14.99
N ASP A 126 -27.60 -20.09 14.07
CA ASP A 126 -26.58 -19.47 13.22
C ASP A 126 -27.21 -18.21 12.57
N PRO A 127 -26.72 -16.98 12.84
CA PRO A 127 -27.23 -15.73 12.23
C PRO A 127 -27.20 -15.79 10.70
N MET A 128 -26.37 -16.70 10.19
CA MET A 128 -26.03 -16.92 8.81
C MET A 128 -27.03 -17.82 8.06
N ILE A 129 -27.91 -18.58 8.75
CA ILE A 129 -28.99 -19.36 8.09
C ILE A 129 -29.93 -18.44 7.32
N TYR A 130 -30.11 -17.20 7.78
CA TYR A 130 -30.97 -16.22 7.13
C TYR A 130 -30.38 -15.65 5.82
N ILE A 131 -29.04 -15.61 5.74
CA ILE A 131 -28.29 -15.02 4.61
C ILE A 131 -27.88 -16.11 3.61
N PHE A 132 -27.41 -17.26 4.12
CA PHE A 132 -26.92 -18.40 3.35
C PHE A 132 -27.66 -19.68 3.77
N PRO A 133 -28.91 -19.90 3.31
CA PRO A 133 -29.62 -21.13 3.64
C PRO A 133 -28.92 -22.33 3.00
N ARG A 134 -28.73 -23.38 3.80
CA ARG A 134 -28.15 -24.66 3.34
C ARG A 134 -29.20 -25.55 2.67
N MET A 135 -30.49 -25.30 2.95
CA MET A 135 -31.64 -26.04 2.41
C MET A 135 -32.78 -25.08 2.01
N THR A 136 -33.45 -25.34 0.89
CA THR A 136 -34.58 -24.55 0.39
C THR A 136 -35.73 -25.43 -0.08
N LYS A 137 -36.96 -24.91 -0.07
CA LYS A 137 -38.12 -25.57 -0.70
C LYS A 137 -38.14 -25.26 -2.20
N CYS A 138 -38.08 -26.29 -3.03
CA CYS A 138 -38.22 -26.21 -4.48
C CYS A 138 -39.61 -26.70 -4.89
N THR A 139 -40.35 -25.88 -5.61
CA THR A 139 -41.66 -26.22 -6.19
C THR A 139 -41.47 -26.60 -7.65
N PHE A 140 -41.66 -27.86 -7.99
CA PHE A 140 -41.68 -28.35 -9.37
C PHE A 140 -43.10 -28.37 -9.89
N TYR A 141 -43.29 -27.94 -11.14
CA TYR A 141 -44.58 -28.01 -11.83
C TYR A 141 -44.50 -29.11 -12.88
N LYS A 142 -45.36 -30.12 -12.76
CA LYS A 142 -45.47 -31.22 -13.74
C LYS A 142 -46.86 -31.18 -14.37
N TYR A 143 -46.92 -31.43 -15.67
CA TYR A 143 -48.20 -31.56 -16.39
C TYR A 143 -48.60 -33.04 -16.40
N GLY A 144 -49.77 -33.34 -15.83
CA GLY A 144 -50.35 -34.68 -15.84
C GLY A 144 -50.87 -35.06 -17.24
N VAL A 145 -51.22 -36.34 -17.42
CA VAL A 145 -51.77 -36.88 -18.69
C VAL A 145 -53.07 -36.19 -19.14
N SER A 146 -53.79 -35.57 -18.20
CA SER A 146 -55.02 -34.81 -18.45
C SER A 146 -54.79 -33.31 -18.67
N GLY A 147 -53.52 -32.85 -18.71
CA GLY A 147 -53.16 -31.44 -18.88
C GLY A 147 -53.22 -30.58 -17.60
N GLU A 148 -53.54 -31.18 -16.45
CA GLU A 148 -53.60 -30.47 -15.17
C GLU A 148 -52.20 -30.28 -14.56
N VAL A 149 -51.98 -29.13 -13.92
CA VAL A 149 -50.70 -28.74 -13.32
C VAL A 149 -50.61 -29.32 -11.90
N GLU A 150 -49.81 -30.36 -11.73
CA GLU A 150 -49.46 -30.91 -10.43
C GLU A 150 -48.25 -30.17 -9.84
N ARG A 151 -48.37 -29.76 -8.58
CA ARG A 151 -47.29 -29.09 -7.83
C ARG A 151 -46.59 -30.12 -6.95
N LEU A 152 -45.28 -30.27 -7.14
CA LEU A 152 -44.45 -31.19 -6.39
C LEU A 152 -43.43 -30.42 -5.57
N ASP A 153 -43.54 -30.53 -4.25
CA ASP A 153 -42.68 -29.84 -3.31
C ASP A 153 -41.53 -30.75 -2.89
N ALA A 154 -40.28 -30.30 -3.11
CA ALA A 154 -39.09 -31.02 -2.68
C ALA A 154 -38.16 -30.12 -1.86
N VAL A 155 -37.29 -30.73 -1.06
CA VAL A 155 -36.20 -30.04 -0.35
C VAL A 155 -34.95 -30.09 -1.21
N CYS A 156 -34.39 -28.92 -1.52
CA CYS A 156 -33.14 -28.77 -2.26
C CYS A 156 -32.01 -28.41 -1.30
N ILE A 157 -30.82 -29.00 -1.49
CA ILE A 157 -29.61 -28.68 -0.74
C ILE A 157 -28.76 -27.72 -1.59
N LEU A 158 -28.22 -26.65 -0.98
CA LEU A 158 -27.36 -25.66 -1.63
C LEU A 158 -25.92 -25.79 -1.10
N PRO A 159 -25.10 -26.71 -1.65
CA PRO A 159 -23.74 -26.93 -1.16
C PRO A 159 -22.84 -25.69 -1.36
N LEU A 160 -23.08 -24.88 -2.39
CA LEU A 160 -22.35 -23.64 -2.66
C LEU A 160 -22.47 -22.63 -1.50
N ASN A 161 -23.63 -22.57 -0.84
CA ASN A 161 -23.85 -21.64 0.26
C ASN A 161 -23.02 -21.99 1.50
N VAL A 162 -22.76 -23.28 1.75
CA VAL A 162 -21.88 -23.73 2.85
C VAL A 162 -20.44 -23.27 2.64
N VAL A 163 -19.97 -23.29 1.39
CA VAL A 163 -18.62 -22.81 1.05
C VAL A 163 -18.55 -21.29 1.18
N ASN A 164 -19.55 -20.58 0.64
CA ASN A 164 -19.66 -19.13 0.72
C ASN A 164 -19.65 -18.64 2.17
N GLU A 165 -20.45 -19.30 3.01
CA GLU A 165 -20.50 -19.09 4.45
C GLU A 165 -19.10 -18.99 5.08
N LYS A 166 -18.23 -19.97 4.82
CA LYS A 166 -16.87 -20.00 5.39
C LYS A 166 -15.95 -18.96 4.76
N ILE A 167 -16.06 -18.72 3.46
CA ILE A 167 -15.27 -17.71 2.75
C ILE A 167 -15.58 -16.31 3.30
N TYR A 168 -16.85 -15.97 3.52
CA TYR A 168 -17.23 -14.64 4.00
C TYR A 168 -16.85 -14.40 5.46
N ILE A 169 -16.85 -15.44 6.31
CA ILE A 169 -16.25 -15.36 7.65
C ILE A 169 -14.76 -15.02 7.54
N PHE A 170 -14.01 -15.76 6.73
CA PHE A 170 -12.59 -15.50 6.53
C PHE A 170 -12.33 -14.08 6.00
N LEU A 171 -13.11 -13.65 5.00
CA LEU A 171 -12.98 -12.31 4.39
C LEU A 171 -13.24 -11.17 5.39
N TRP A 172 -14.18 -11.35 6.32
CA TRP A 172 -14.45 -10.33 7.34
C TRP A 172 -13.23 -10.07 8.22
N PHE A 173 -12.65 -11.13 8.80
CA PHE A 173 -11.44 -11.02 9.61
C PHE A 173 -10.26 -10.50 8.79
N TRP A 174 -10.16 -10.94 7.53
CA TRP A 174 -9.14 -10.47 6.60
C TRP A 174 -9.24 -8.97 6.34
N PHE A 175 -10.44 -8.42 6.09
CA PHE A 175 -10.63 -6.98 5.91
C PHE A 175 -10.31 -6.18 7.17
N LEU A 176 -10.63 -6.70 8.35
CA LEU A 176 -10.26 -6.06 9.61
C LEU A 176 -8.72 -5.98 9.77
N ILE A 177 -8.02 -7.08 9.50
CA ILE A 177 -6.55 -7.11 9.52
C ILE A 177 -5.96 -6.13 8.50
N LEU A 178 -6.46 -6.14 7.26
CA LEU A 178 -6.02 -5.20 6.22
C LEU A 178 -6.28 -3.75 6.60
N PHE A 179 -7.41 -3.45 7.23
CA PHE A 179 -7.74 -2.11 7.71
C PHE A 179 -6.74 -1.65 8.79
N VAL A 180 -6.44 -2.50 9.78
CA VAL A 180 -5.49 -2.19 10.86
C VAL A 180 -4.08 -2.01 10.30
N LEU A 181 -3.62 -2.93 9.45
CA LEU A 181 -2.27 -2.85 8.85
C LEU A 181 -2.12 -1.60 7.98
N THR A 182 -3.10 -1.33 7.11
CA THR A 182 -3.05 -0.16 6.20
C THR A 182 -3.14 1.14 6.99
N SER A 183 -4.01 1.20 8.01
CA SER A 183 -4.09 2.36 8.90
C SER A 183 -2.79 2.57 9.67
N GLY A 184 -2.18 1.50 10.21
CA GLY A 184 -0.89 1.56 10.88
C GLY A 184 0.22 2.07 9.98
N CYS A 185 0.28 1.60 8.72
CA CYS A 185 1.20 2.11 7.71
C CYS A 185 1.00 3.62 7.48
N ILE A 186 -0.24 4.08 7.27
CA ILE A 186 -0.53 5.50 7.05
C ILE A 186 -0.18 6.35 8.28
N LEU A 187 -0.52 5.89 9.48
CA LEU A 187 -0.15 6.58 10.72
C LEU A 187 1.37 6.71 10.86
N TYR A 188 2.10 5.63 10.59
CA TYR A 188 3.55 5.65 10.55
C TYR A 188 4.09 6.68 9.54
N ARG A 189 3.51 6.76 8.34
CA ARG A 189 3.88 7.78 7.34
C ARG A 189 3.57 9.20 7.81
N ILE A 190 2.40 9.43 8.42
CA ILE A 190 2.02 10.73 8.97
C ILE A 190 3.03 11.17 10.04
N ILE A 191 3.45 10.27 10.94
CA ILE A 191 4.46 10.55 11.97
C ILE A 191 5.79 10.99 11.32
N ILE A 192 6.23 10.33 10.24
CA ILE A 192 7.44 10.71 9.50
C ILE A 192 7.29 12.08 8.83
N ILE A 193 6.10 12.38 8.29
CA ILE A 193 5.83 13.68 7.65
C ILE A 193 5.86 14.81 8.70
N LEU A 194 5.27 14.60 9.88
CA LEU A 194 5.22 15.61 10.94
C LEU A 194 6.56 15.77 11.67
N SER A 195 7.32 14.69 11.86
CA SER A 195 8.54 14.69 12.66
C SER A 195 9.81 14.60 11.79
N PRO A 196 10.55 15.71 11.60
CA PRO A 196 11.85 15.66 10.92
C PRO A 196 12.89 14.85 11.71
N ARG A 197 12.73 14.71 13.03
CA ARG A 197 13.60 13.85 13.85
C ARG A 197 13.43 12.37 13.53
N MET A 198 12.21 11.93 13.25
CA MET A 198 11.94 10.56 12.83
C MET A 198 12.59 10.23 11.48
N ARG A 199 12.64 11.19 10.55
CA ARG A 199 13.31 11.04 9.25
C ARG A 199 14.81 10.75 9.39
N VAL A 200 15.47 11.49 10.26
CA VAL A 200 16.88 11.28 10.60
C VAL A 200 17.07 9.93 11.28
N TYR A 201 16.24 9.62 12.26
CA TYR A 201 16.33 8.35 13.01
C TYR A 201 16.19 7.13 12.09
N LEU A 202 15.23 7.13 11.19
CA LEU A 202 14.99 6.03 10.25
C LEU A 202 16.16 5.79 9.29
N LEU A 203 16.69 6.87 8.70
CA LEU A 203 17.88 6.75 7.84
C LEU A 203 19.08 6.21 8.61
N ARG A 204 19.30 6.64 9.84
CA ARG A 204 20.40 6.14 10.70
C ARG A 204 20.22 4.67 11.08
N LEU A 205 18.98 4.25 11.38
CA LEU A 205 18.69 2.88 11.79
C LEU A 205 18.91 1.90 10.64
N ARG A 206 18.45 2.27 9.44
CA ARG A 206 18.54 1.46 8.21
C ARG A 206 19.95 1.47 7.64
N PHE A 207 20.55 2.64 7.47
CA PHE A 207 21.85 2.83 6.79
C PHE A 207 22.98 3.07 7.78
N ARG A 208 23.31 2.04 8.57
CA ARG A 208 24.33 2.12 9.63
C ARG A 208 25.75 2.43 9.12
N LEU A 209 26.02 2.16 7.84
CA LEU A 209 27.33 2.41 7.22
C LEU A 209 27.58 3.90 6.92
N ILE A 210 26.53 4.73 6.90
CA ILE A 210 26.64 6.15 6.55
C ILE A 210 26.93 6.94 7.84
N ARG A 211 27.97 7.78 7.81
CA ARG A 211 28.26 8.72 8.90
C ARG A 211 27.06 9.62 9.23
N ARG A 212 26.85 9.85 10.53
CA ARG A 212 25.66 10.55 11.06
C ARG A 212 25.58 12.02 10.66
N ASP A 213 26.73 12.69 10.59
CA ASP A 213 26.89 14.05 10.09
C ASP A 213 26.38 14.22 8.65
N ALA A 214 26.71 13.28 7.77
CA ALA A 214 26.26 13.29 6.38
C ALA A 214 24.73 13.17 6.26
N ILE A 215 24.11 12.29 7.06
CA ILE A 215 22.65 12.13 7.11
C ILE A 215 22.00 13.43 7.59
N ASP A 216 22.52 14.06 8.64
CA ASP A 216 21.94 15.27 9.21
C ASP A 216 21.97 16.44 8.22
N VAL A 217 23.08 16.62 7.49
CA VAL A 217 23.20 17.63 6.43
C VAL A 217 22.19 17.37 5.31
N ILE A 218 22.07 16.13 4.85
CA ILE A 218 21.13 15.78 3.76
C ILE A 218 19.69 16.00 4.20
N VAL A 219 19.28 15.50 5.37
CA VAL A 219 17.90 15.63 5.86
C VAL A 219 17.55 17.10 6.12
N CYS A 220 18.49 17.91 6.61
CA CYS A 220 18.25 19.34 6.84
C CYS A 220 18.07 20.14 5.54
N LYS A 221 18.71 19.75 4.45
CA LYS A 221 18.66 20.47 3.16
C LYS A 221 17.63 19.90 2.17
N SER A 222 17.23 18.65 2.36
CA SER A 222 16.25 17.95 1.51
C SER A 222 14.80 18.22 1.93
N LYS A 223 13.87 18.21 0.96
CA LYS A 223 12.43 18.22 1.26
C LYS A 223 11.92 16.79 1.46
N MET A 224 10.64 16.67 1.85
CA MET A 224 10.02 15.37 2.12
C MET A 224 10.12 14.40 0.93
N GLY A 225 9.92 14.89 -0.30
CA GLY A 225 9.97 14.05 -1.48
C GLY A 225 11.37 13.52 -1.79
N ASP A 226 12.41 14.34 -1.57
CA ASP A 226 13.79 13.90 -1.77
C ASP A 226 14.20 12.88 -0.69
N TRP A 227 13.80 13.12 0.56
CA TRP A 227 14.03 12.16 1.65
C TRP A 227 13.39 10.81 1.34
N PHE A 228 12.14 10.83 0.85
CA PHE A 228 11.42 9.61 0.48
C PHE A 228 12.08 8.89 -0.71
N LEU A 229 12.53 9.64 -1.74
CA LEU A 229 13.27 9.07 -2.86
C LEU A 229 14.58 8.43 -2.41
N ILE A 230 15.36 9.11 -1.58
CA ILE A 230 16.62 8.61 -1.02
C ILE A 230 16.37 7.36 -0.18
N TYR A 231 15.32 7.35 0.65
CA TYR A 231 14.92 6.19 1.43
C TYR A 231 14.61 5.00 0.52
N MET A 232 13.75 5.18 -0.48
CA MET A 232 13.38 4.13 -1.43
C MET A 232 14.58 3.63 -2.25
N LEU A 233 15.46 4.53 -2.68
CA LEU A 233 16.64 4.18 -3.45
C LEU A 233 17.63 3.35 -2.63
N GLY A 234 17.84 3.69 -1.35
CA GLY A 234 18.74 2.94 -0.49
C GLY A 234 18.23 1.53 -0.15
N GLU A 235 16.92 1.26 -0.24
CA GLU A 235 16.39 -0.11 -0.10
C GLU A 235 16.67 -0.99 -1.32
N ASN A 236 17.01 -0.35 -2.43
CA ASN A 236 17.05 -0.94 -3.75
C ASN A 236 18.48 -1.01 -4.32
N VAL A 237 19.37 -0.11 -3.93
CA VAL A 237 20.77 -0.04 -4.36
C VAL A 237 21.69 -0.72 -3.34
N ASP A 238 22.81 -1.30 -3.79
CA ASP A 238 23.82 -1.87 -2.89
C ASP A 238 24.27 -0.87 -1.80
N SER A 239 24.35 -1.37 -0.57
CA SER A 239 24.57 -0.56 0.62
C SER A 239 25.93 0.18 0.64
N LEU A 240 26.97 -0.36 0.01
CA LEU A 240 28.28 0.29 -0.09
C LEU A 240 28.27 1.41 -1.13
N ILE A 241 27.66 1.15 -2.29
CA ILE A 241 27.53 2.17 -3.34
C ILE A 241 26.66 3.33 -2.84
N PHE A 242 25.53 3.01 -2.22
CA PHE A 242 24.63 4.02 -1.66
C PHE A 242 25.33 4.86 -0.58
N ARG A 243 26.13 4.23 0.29
CA ARG A 243 26.95 4.95 1.29
C ARG A 243 27.87 5.97 0.63
N ASP A 244 28.58 5.57 -0.42
CA ASP A 244 29.54 6.44 -1.09
C ASP A 244 28.87 7.58 -1.85
N VAL A 245 27.68 7.35 -2.43
CA VAL A 245 26.84 8.41 -3.04
C VAL A 245 26.40 9.41 -1.97
N MET A 246 25.93 8.93 -0.82
CA MET A 246 25.41 9.77 0.25
C MET A 246 26.52 10.63 0.89
N HIS A 247 27.72 10.10 1.08
CA HIS A 247 28.85 10.89 1.57
C HIS A 247 29.26 12.01 0.62
N GLU A 248 29.31 11.72 -0.67
CA GLU A 248 29.70 12.70 -1.67
C GLU A 248 28.60 13.74 -1.90
N LEU A 249 27.32 13.34 -1.83
CA LEU A 249 26.18 14.25 -1.85
C LEU A 249 26.20 15.20 -0.64
N ALA A 250 26.46 14.70 0.57
CA ALA A 250 26.59 15.53 1.76
C ALA A 250 27.75 16.52 1.66
N ALA A 251 28.89 16.11 1.11
CA ALA A 251 30.04 16.99 0.90
C ALA A 251 29.70 18.15 -0.07
N ARG A 252 29.02 17.85 -1.19
CA ARG A 252 28.54 18.89 -2.13
C ARG A 252 27.53 19.84 -1.47
N LEU A 253 26.60 19.31 -0.67
CA LEU A 253 25.60 20.11 0.06
C LEU A 253 26.24 21.00 1.14
N GLY A 254 27.29 20.50 1.80
CA GLY A 254 28.05 21.24 2.81
C GLY A 254 28.84 22.41 2.23
N HIS A 255 29.50 22.23 1.09
CA HIS A 255 30.26 23.30 0.42
C HIS A 255 29.38 24.49 0.00
N ARG A 256 28.14 24.24 -0.43
CA ARG A 256 27.18 25.30 -0.79
C ARG A 256 26.81 26.19 0.41
N HIS A 257 26.96 25.71 1.64
CA HIS A 257 26.69 26.47 2.86
C HIS A 257 27.82 27.47 3.18
N HIS A 258 29.07 27.07 2.98
CA HIS A 258 30.23 27.96 3.19
C HIS A 258 30.23 29.15 2.21
N LEU A 259 29.74 28.96 0.98
CA LEU A 259 29.65 30.04 0.00
C LEU A 259 28.58 31.10 0.32
N HIS A 260 27.54 30.75 1.08
CA HIS A 260 26.45 31.66 1.44
C HIS A 260 26.65 32.38 2.78
N ILE A 261 27.62 31.97 3.62
CA ILE A 261 27.96 32.65 4.88
C ILE A 261 28.92 33.84 4.66
N HIS A 262 29.62 33.90 3.52
CA HIS A 262 30.37 35.09 3.10
C HIS A 262 29.74 35.80 1.90
N PRO A 263 28.64 36.56 2.06
CA PRO A 263 28.37 37.68 1.18
C PRO A 263 29.20 38.88 1.68
N SER A 264 30.14 39.33 0.84
CA SER A 264 30.88 40.60 0.95
C SER A 264 32.08 40.66 1.89
N GLY A 265 33.26 40.90 1.31
CA GLY A 265 34.36 41.61 1.97
C GLY A 265 35.72 40.90 1.93
N LEU A 266 36.47 41.06 0.84
CA LEU A 266 37.62 41.98 0.80
C LEU A 266 38.32 41.90 -0.57
N GLY A 267 38.36 43.03 -1.26
CA GLY A 267 39.44 43.29 -2.21
C GLY A 267 40.74 43.58 -1.45
N GLY A 268 41.88 43.43 -2.13
CA GLY A 268 43.17 43.88 -1.62
C GLY A 268 44.35 43.03 -2.08
N GLY A 269 44.89 43.42 -3.24
CA GLY A 269 46.22 43.19 -3.82
C GLY A 269 47.23 42.24 -3.19
N LYS A 270 47.93 41.52 -4.07
CA LYS A 270 49.39 41.52 -4.07
C LYS A 270 49.92 41.47 -5.50
N GLU A 271 50.80 42.43 -5.76
CA GLU A 271 51.54 42.68 -6.97
C GLU A 271 52.32 41.45 -7.43
N ILE A 272 52.39 41.24 -8.75
CA ILE A 272 53.49 40.54 -9.39
C ILE A 272 54.14 41.58 -10.29
N GLN A 273 55.31 42.02 -9.86
CA GLN A 273 56.17 42.97 -10.54
C GLN A 273 56.94 42.23 -11.63
N GLU A 274 56.77 42.66 -12.88
CA GLU A 274 57.68 42.37 -13.99
C GLU A 274 58.91 43.29 -13.87
N ALA A 275 60.09 42.71 -13.68
CA ALA A 275 61.41 43.13 -14.18
C ALA A 275 62.47 42.11 -13.75
#